data_AF-A0A6L4ZKT7-F1
#
_entry.id   AF-A0A6L4ZKT7-F1
#
_cell.length_a   1.000
_cell.length_b   1.000
_cell.length_c   1.000
_cell.angle_alpha   90.00
_cell.angle_beta   90.00
_cell.angle_gamma   90.00
#
_symmetry.space_group_name_H-M   'P 1'
#
loop_
_entity.id
_entity.type
_entity.pdbx_description
1 polymer ?
#
loop_
_entity_poly.entity_id
_entity_poly.type
_entity_poly.pdbx_seq_one_letter_code
_entity_poly.pdbx_strand_id
1 'polypeptide(L)'
;MAELTIRKENRPTRCEICHQSDLFDSSTGKCGRCENIIIPIEKLAPLPNYQTVMTQDALDFTALGAASLGILAFIPGLLFPPIGLFLGILATILGIRSLDRIRNRQIRLSGESFAYIGIYCGA
;
A
#
# COMPACT_ATOMS: atom_id res chain seq x y z
N MET A 1 -19.07 -8.40 8.58
CA MET A 1 -18.14 -7.73 7.64
C MET A 1 -18.90 -6.55 7.06
N ALA A 2 -18.41 -5.32 7.22
CA ALA A 2 -19.13 -4.15 6.73
C ALA A 2 -19.01 -4.06 5.20
N GLU A 3 -20.12 -3.84 4.52
CA GLU A 3 -20.19 -3.71 3.07
C GLU A 3 -19.80 -2.27 2.67
N LEU A 4 -18.74 -2.12 1.88
CA LEU A 4 -18.32 -0.82 1.35
C LEU A 4 -19.22 -0.44 0.17
N THR A 5 -20.13 0.50 0.38
CA THR A 5 -20.92 1.09 -0.71
C THR A 5 -20.29 2.41 -1.18
N ILE A 6 -19.82 2.46 -2.42
CA ILE A 6 -19.39 3.70 -3.07
C ILE A 6 -20.64 4.47 -3.51
N ARG A 7 -20.82 5.68 -2.97
CA ARG A 7 -21.90 6.59 -3.37
C ARG A 7 -21.32 7.67 -4.28
N LYS A 8 -22.00 7.92 -5.40
CA LYS A 8 -21.63 9.00 -6.31
C LYS A 8 -22.09 10.32 -5.69
N GLU A 9 -21.13 11.18 -5.34
CA GLU A 9 -21.45 12.52 -4.85
C GLU A 9 -21.99 13.41 -5.97
N ASN A 10 -22.68 14.47 -5.56
CA ASN A 10 -23.32 15.44 -6.45
C ASN A 10 -22.32 16.04 -7.44
N ARG A 11 -22.84 16.55 -8.56
CA ARG A 11 -22.03 17.28 -9.55
C ARG A 11 -21.34 18.47 -8.86
N PRO A 12 -20.11 18.83 -9.29
CA PRO A 12 -19.40 19.98 -8.76
C PRO A 12 -20.25 21.24 -8.91
N THR A 13 -20.18 22.14 -7.93
CA THR A 13 -20.89 23.43 -7.93
C THR A 13 -19.96 24.62 -8.15
N ARG A 14 -18.64 24.37 -8.20
CA ARG A 14 -17.58 25.36 -8.38
C ARG A 14 -16.45 24.76 -9.20
N CYS A 15 -15.68 25.61 -9.87
CA CYS A 15 -14.50 25.18 -10.61
C CYS A 15 -13.40 24.66 -9.66
N GLU A 16 -12.77 23.54 -9.98
CA GLU A 16 -11.66 22.99 -9.18
C GLU A 16 -10.36 23.79 -9.30
N ILE A 17 -10.23 24.64 -10.33
CA ILE A 17 -9.01 25.42 -10.59
C ILE A 17 -9.09 26.78 -9.89
N CYS A 18 -10.18 27.52 -10.08
CA CYS A 18 -10.32 28.88 -9.53
C CYS A 18 -11.24 28.97 -8.30
N HIS A 19 -11.95 27.89 -7.96
CA HIS A 19 -12.91 27.79 -6.85
C HIS A 19 -14.11 28.75 -6.92
N GLN A 20 -14.33 29.40 -8.07
CA GLN A 20 -15.48 30.29 -8.29
C GLN A 20 -16.67 29.53 -8.92
N SER A 21 -17.87 29.98 -8.61
CA SER A 21 -19.14 29.43 -9.12
C SER A 21 -19.82 30.31 -10.17
N ASP A 22 -19.41 31.57 -10.32
CA ASP A 22 -20.00 32.58 -11.19
C ASP A 22 -19.99 32.21 -12.68
N LEU A 23 -18.89 31.61 -13.13
CA LEU A 23 -18.65 31.22 -14.52
C LEU A 23 -18.41 29.71 -14.67
N PHE A 24 -18.88 28.92 -13.72
CA PHE A 24 -18.78 27.47 -13.74
C PHE A 24 -20.09 26.84 -14.21
N ASP A 25 -20.02 26.06 -15.29
CA ASP A 25 -21.17 25.32 -15.80
C ASP A 25 -21.15 23.88 -15.26
N SER A 26 -22.03 23.61 -14.30
CA SER A 26 -22.19 22.28 -13.67
C SER A 26 -22.66 21.18 -14.63
N SER A 27 -23.19 21.53 -15.80
CA SER A 27 -23.63 20.57 -16.81
C SER A 27 -22.45 20.06 -17.67
N THR A 28 -21.53 20.95 -18.02
CA THR A 28 -20.34 20.64 -18.84
C THR A 28 -19.08 20.38 -18.00
N GLY A 29 -19.07 20.78 -16.73
CA GLY A 29 -17.90 20.71 -15.86
C GLY A 29 -16.81 21.72 -16.22
N LYS A 30 -17.12 22.73 -17.04
CA LYS A 30 -16.16 23.72 -17.54
C LYS A 30 -16.34 25.07 -16.86
N CYS A 31 -15.25 25.82 -16.74
CA CYS A 31 -15.26 27.20 -16.25
C CYS A 31 -14.82 28.14 -17.36
N GLY A 32 -15.63 29.15 -17.68
CA GLY A 32 -15.29 30.13 -18.74
C GLY A 32 -14.00 30.90 -18.46
N ARG A 33 -13.59 31.04 -17.19
CA ARG A 33 -12.30 31.66 -16.81
C ARG A 33 -11.11 30.73 -17.06
N CYS A 34 -11.28 29.44 -16.81
CA CYS A 34 -10.19 28.47 -16.83
C CYS A 34 -10.07 27.72 -18.15
N GLU A 35 -11.12 27.70 -18.97
CA GLU A 35 -11.16 26.96 -20.23
C GLU A 35 -10.06 27.40 -21.21
N ASN A 36 -9.65 28.67 -21.17
CA ASN A 36 -8.61 29.21 -22.05
C ASN A 36 -7.20 29.24 -21.42
N ILE A 37 -7.01 28.67 -20.24
CA ILE A 37 -5.68 28.61 -19.61
C ILE A 37 -4.87 27.49 -20.28
N ILE A 38 -3.98 27.88 -21.18
CA ILE A 38 -3.01 26.96 -21.78
C ILE A 38 -1.85 26.79 -20.79
N ILE A 39 -1.72 25.60 -20.21
CA ILE A 39 -0.58 25.27 -19.35
C ILE A 39 0.56 24.77 -20.25
N PRO A 40 1.71 25.46 -20.34
CA PRO A 40 2.82 25.02 -21.17
C PRO A 40 3.43 23.75 -20.59
N ILE A 41 3.31 22.64 -21.32
CA ILE A 41 3.78 21.31 -20.91
C ILE A 41 5.30 21.29 -20.67
N GLU A 42 6.04 22.15 -21.35
CA GLU A 42 7.50 22.29 -21.21
C GLU A 42 7.95 22.73 -19.81
N LYS A 43 7.07 23.37 -19.03
CA LYS A 43 7.35 23.75 -17.64
C LYS A 43 6.82 22.75 -16.62
N LEU A 44 6.07 21.73 -17.04
CA LEU A 44 5.82 20.60 -16.17
C LEU A 44 7.14 19.86 -16.06
N ALA A 45 7.86 20.12 -14.96
CA ALA A 45 8.96 19.27 -14.54
C ALA A 45 8.50 17.81 -14.69
N PRO A 46 9.35 16.91 -15.21
CA PRO A 46 8.99 15.51 -15.30
C PRO A 46 8.43 15.11 -13.94
N LEU A 47 7.16 14.69 -13.93
CA LEU A 47 6.49 14.31 -12.69
C LEU A 47 7.46 13.37 -11.99
N PRO A 48 7.84 13.65 -10.73
CA PRO A 48 8.69 12.73 -10.00
C PRO A 48 8.01 11.39 -10.14
N ASN A 49 8.74 10.42 -10.69
CA ASN A 49 8.23 9.07 -10.87
C ASN A 49 7.67 8.69 -9.50
N TYR A 50 6.34 8.59 -9.39
CA TYR A 50 5.64 8.27 -8.16
C TYR A 50 5.86 6.76 -7.95
N GLN A 51 7.12 6.39 -7.76
CA GLN A 51 7.48 5.16 -7.12
C GLN A 51 6.95 5.36 -5.71
N THR A 52 5.91 4.60 -5.39
CA THR A 52 5.45 4.39 -4.03
C THR A 52 6.68 4.27 -3.14
N VAL A 53 6.94 5.30 -2.35
CA VAL A 53 7.91 5.26 -1.27
C VAL A 53 7.31 4.27 -0.27
N MET A 54 7.45 2.98 -0.56
CA MET A 54 7.35 1.96 0.46
C MET A 54 8.54 2.25 1.36
N THR A 55 8.24 2.92 2.47
CA THR A 55 9.16 3.16 3.56
C THR A 55 9.89 1.85 3.86
N GLN A 56 11.17 1.78 3.53
CA GLN A 56 12.04 0.62 3.76
C GLN A 56 12.00 0.18 5.24
N ASP A 57 11.64 1.09 6.13
CA ASP A 57 11.40 0.89 7.55
C ASP A 57 10.40 -0.26 7.86
N ALA A 58 9.41 -0.51 7.00
CA ALA A 58 8.45 -1.60 7.21
C ALA A 58 9.03 -2.99 6.89
N LEU A 59 10.02 -3.06 5.99
CA LEU A 59 10.65 -4.32 5.60
C LEU A 59 11.69 -4.74 6.66
N ASP A 60 12.45 -3.78 7.18
CA ASP A 60 13.49 -4.04 8.19
C ASP A 60 12.90 -4.52 9.52
N PHE A 61 11.72 -4.03 9.92
CA PHE A 61 11.03 -4.50 11.12
C PHE A 61 10.61 -5.98 11.03
N THR A 62 10.22 -6.45 9.85
CA THR A 62 9.82 -7.86 9.67
C THR A 62 11.01 -8.82 9.65
N ALA A 63 12.16 -8.38 9.13
CA ALA A 63 13.37 -9.21 9.09
C ALA A 63 13.97 -9.42 10.49
N LEU A 64 14.03 -8.37 11.32
CA LEU A 64 14.49 -8.48 12.72
C LEU A 64 13.52 -9.33 13.58
N GLY A 65 12.21 -9.18 13.36
CA GLY A 65 11.19 -9.97 14.04
C GLY A 65 11.30 -11.47 13.75
N ALA A 66 11.52 -11.85 12.49
CA ALA A 66 11.66 -13.26 12.10
C ALA A 66 12.95 -13.90 12.64
N ALA A 67 14.07 -13.15 12.66
CA ALA A 67 15.35 -13.66 13.16
C ALA A 67 15.31 -13.93 14.67
N SER A 68 14.68 -13.05 15.46
CA SER A 68 14.60 -13.21 16.92
C SER A 68 13.74 -14.40 17.38
N LEU A 69 12.65 -14.70 16.66
CA LEU A 69 11.83 -15.89 16.92
C LEU A 69 12.58 -17.20 16.60
N GLY A 70 13.43 -17.21 15.58
CA GLY A 70 14.27 -18.37 15.26
C GLY A 70 15.29 -18.70 16.35
N ILE A 71 15.88 -17.67 16.98
CA ILE A 71 16.86 -17.84 18.06
C ILE A 71 16.19 -18.37 19.34
N LEU A 72 15.01 -17.86 19.69
CA LEU A 72 14.26 -18.35 20.86
C LEU A 72 13.77 -19.80 20.69
N ALA A 73 13.45 -20.22 19.46
CA ALA A 73 13.09 -21.61 19.17
C ALA A 73 14.29 -22.58 19.19
N PHE A 74 15.52 -22.08 19.09
CA PHE A 74 16.74 -22.91 19.08
C PHE A 74 17.14 -23.39 20.49
N ILE A 75 16.88 -22.59 21.53
CA ILE A 75 17.27 -22.90 22.91
C ILE A 75 16.57 -24.16 23.46
N PRO A 76 15.25 -24.37 23.27
CA PRO A 76 14.59 -25.62 23.65
C PRO A 76 15.03 -26.83 22.81
N GLY A 77 15.44 -26.60 21.56
CA GLY A 77 15.87 -27.67 20.65
C GLY A 77 17.17 -28.35 21.08
N LEU A 78 18.03 -27.65 21.82
CA LEU A 78 19.24 -28.21 22.42
C LEU A 78 18.95 -29.20 23.55
N LEU A 79 17.78 -29.11 24.19
CA LEU A 79 17.36 -30.03 25.27
C LEU A 79 16.76 -31.33 24.74
N PHE A 80 16.28 -31.37 23.48
CA PHE A 80 15.64 -32.55 22.87
C PHE A 80 16.11 -32.76 21.42
N PRO A 81 17.32 -33.32 21.22
CA PRO A 81 18.11 -33.12 20.00
C PRO A 81 17.49 -33.57 18.67
N PRO A 82 16.85 -34.75 18.53
CA PRO A 82 16.32 -35.13 17.21
C PRO A 82 15.01 -34.43 16.86
N ILE A 83 14.13 -34.23 17.86
CA ILE A 83 12.78 -33.71 17.63
C ILE A 83 12.82 -32.17 17.48
N GLY A 84 13.58 -31.49 18.32
CA GLY A 84 13.68 -30.03 18.30
C GLY A 84 14.29 -29.49 17.01
N LEU A 85 15.35 -30.14 16.52
CA LEU A 85 16.01 -29.74 15.27
C LEU A 85 15.08 -29.91 14.07
N PHE A 86 14.33 -31.02 14.01
CA PHE A 86 13.36 -31.27 12.94
C PHE A 86 12.24 -30.23 12.93
N LEU A 87 11.66 -29.91 14.09
CA LEU A 87 10.61 -28.90 14.21
C LEU A 87 11.12 -27.49 13.87
N GLY A 88 12.33 -27.13 14.28
CA GLY A 88 12.95 -25.84 13.97
C GLY A 88 13.19 -25.63 12.47
N ILE A 89 13.72 -26.65 11.78
CA ILE A 89 13.90 -26.60 10.31
C ILE A 89 12.54 -26.47 9.62
N LEU A 90 11.55 -27.24 10.04
CA LEU A 90 10.22 -27.24 9.41
C LEU A 90 9.52 -25.88 9.58
N ALA A 91 9.60 -25.27 10.75
CA ALA A 91 9.09 -23.92 11.01
C ALA A 91 9.78 -22.86 10.12
N THR A 92 11.11 -22.96 9.96
CA THR A 92 11.88 -22.05 9.10
C THR A 92 11.47 -22.16 7.63
N ILE A 93 11.28 -23.38 7.11
CA ILE A 93 10.82 -23.61 5.73
C ILE A 93 9.41 -23.05 5.51
N LEU A 94 8.49 -23.26 6.46
CA LEU A 94 7.13 -22.72 6.40
C LEU A 94 7.14 -21.19 6.46
N GLY A 95 7.99 -20.59 7.30
CA GLY A 95 8.20 -19.16 7.37
C GLY A 95 8.67 -18.58 6.03
N ILE A 96 9.71 -19.14 5.43
CA ILE A 96 10.21 -18.71 4.11
C ILE A 96 9.12 -18.82 3.03
N ARG A 97 8.36 -19.92 3.01
CA ARG A 97 7.26 -20.08 2.03
C ARG A 97 6.12 -19.10 2.24
N SER A 98 5.81 -18.73 3.48
CA SER A 98 4.79 -17.72 3.77
C SER A 98 5.23 -16.34 3.27
N LEU A 99 6.49 -15.96 3.49
CA LEU A 99 7.07 -14.71 2.99
C LEU A 99 7.06 -14.68 1.46
N ASP A 100 7.38 -15.79 0.80
CA ASP A 100 7.36 -15.88 -0.67
C ASP A 100 5.94 -15.74 -1.23
N ARG A 101 4.92 -16.27 -0.55
CA ARG A 101 3.51 -16.03 -0.91
C ARG A 101 3.10 -14.57 -0.72
N ILE A 102 3.55 -13.92 0.35
CA ILE A 102 3.24 -12.49 0.61
C ILE A 102 3.90 -11.62 -0.46
N ARG A 103 5.18 -11.88 -0.76
CA ARG A 103 5.93 -11.19 -1.83
C ARG A 103 5.25 -11.34 -3.18
N ASN A 104 4.85 -12.56 -3.56
CA ASN A 104 4.15 -12.81 -4.83
C ASN A 104 2.74 -12.21 -4.85
N ARG A 105 2.05 -12.05 -3.71
CA ARG A 105 0.76 -11.33 -3.65
C ARG A 105 0.94 -9.82 -3.79
N GLN A 106 1.95 -9.22 -3.17
CA GLN A 106 2.21 -7.78 -3.31
C GLN A 106 2.55 -7.37 -4.74
N ILE A 107 3.34 -8.18 -5.46
CA ILE A 107 3.66 -7.93 -6.88
C ILE A 107 2.41 -7.98 -7.77
N ARG A 108 1.39 -8.75 -7.39
CA ARG A 108 0.11 -8.80 -8.11
C ARG A 108 -0.82 -7.64 -7.78
N LEU A 109 -0.78 -7.12 -6.56
CA LEU A 109 -1.65 -6.02 -6.11
C LEU A 109 -1.15 -4.64 -6.54
N SER A 110 0.14 -4.49 -6.88
CA SER A 110 0.68 -3.26 -7.50
C SER A 110 0.20 -3.03 -8.93
N GLY A 111 -0.48 -4.02 -9.52
CA GLY A 111 -1.11 -3.89 -10.83
C GLY A 111 -2.51 -3.27 -10.77
N GLU A 112 -3.30 -3.47 -9.70
CA GLU A 112 -4.72 -3.09 -9.75
C GLU A 112 -5.37 -2.55 -8.45
N SER A 113 -4.84 -2.69 -7.22
CA SER A 113 -5.58 -2.20 -6.03
C SER A 113 -4.76 -2.19 -4.73
N PHE A 114 -4.24 -1.03 -4.30
CA PHE A 114 -3.88 -0.78 -2.91
C PHE A 114 -4.86 0.22 -2.30
N ALA A 115 -5.98 -0.29 -1.78
CA ALA A 115 -6.95 0.51 -1.00
C ALA A 115 -7.33 -0.10 0.35
N TYR A 116 -6.89 -1.32 0.68
CA TYR A 116 -7.28 -1.97 1.93
C TYR A 116 -6.12 -2.81 2.44
N ILE A 117 -5.48 -2.39 3.52
CA ILE A 117 -4.86 -3.18 4.61
C ILE A 117 -3.97 -2.18 5.37
N GLY A 118 -4.60 -1.33 6.17
CA GLY A 118 -3.96 -0.48 7.18
C GLY A 118 -4.64 -0.57 8.55
N ILE A 119 -5.58 -1.52 8.74
CA ILE A 119 -6.54 -1.46 9.87
C ILE A 119 -6.41 -2.61 10.89
N TYR A 120 -5.52 -3.60 10.71
CA TYR A 120 -5.52 -4.78 11.61
C TYR A 120 -4.31 -4.99 12.53
N CYS A 121 -3.45 -4.00 12.75
CA CYS A 121 -2.45 -4.05 13.82
C CYS A 121 -2.58 -2.82 14.73
N GLY A 122 -3.54 -2.87 15.65
CA GLY A 122 -3.81 -1.79 16.60
C GLY A 122 -5.00 -2.11 17.49
N ALA A 123 -4.93 -3.23 18.23
CA ALA A 123 -5.71 -3.51 19.42
C ALA A 123 -5.00 -4.59 20.23
#